data_AF-A0A1M5DWP2-F1
#
_entry.id   AF-A0A1M5DWP2-F1
#
_cell.length_a   1.000
_cell.length_b   1.000
_cell.length_c   1.000
_cell.angle_alpha   90.00
_cell.angle_beta   90.00
_cell.angle_gamma   90.00
#
_symmetry.space_group_name_H-M   'P 1'
#
loop_
_entity.id
_entity.type
_entity.pdbx_description
1 polymer ?
#
loop_
_entity_poly.entity_id
_entity_poly.type
_entity_poly.pdbx_seq_one_letter_code
_entity_poly.pdbx_strand_id
1 'polypeptide(L)' 'MKRKILNIFTGSAILTTIGFLMDGDAKEPNVFMRFIEFFGVMGILFFFGLSVYFSGKSVYKLVVSK' A
#
# COMPACT_ATOMS: atom_id res chain seq x y z
N MET A 1 -13.38 -7.54 8.89
CA MET A 1 -12.10 -6.78 8.93
C MET A 1 -11.03 -7.44 8.06
N LYS A 2 -10.80 -8.76 8.20
CA LYS A 2 -9.79 -9.51 7.44
C LYS A 2 -9.84 -9.29 5.92
N ARG A 3 -11.01 -9.42 5.28
CA ARG A 3 -11.18 -9.17 3.83
C ARG A 3 -10.85 -7.74 3.41
N LYS A 4 -11.25 -6.73 4.20
CA LYS A 4 -11.00 -5.31 3.85
C LYS A 4 -9.49 -4.98 3.91
N ILE A 5 -8.82 -5.45 4.95
CA ILE A 5 -7.36 -5.29 5.09
C ILE A 5 -6.62 -6.05 3.98
N LEU A 6 -7.07 -7.28 3.66
CA LEU A 6 -6.51 -8.06 2.57
C LEU A 6 -6.69 -7.36 1.21
N ASN A 7 -7.85 -6.76 0.95
CA ASN A 7 -8.07 -5.98 -0.28
C ASN A 7 -7.14 -4.76 -0.36
N ILE A 8 -6.89 -4.07 0.75
CA ILE A 8 -5.93 -2.95 0.80
C ILE A 8 -4.52 -3.48 0.49
N PHE A 9 -4.13 -4.60 1.09
CA PHE A 9 -2.84 -5.24 0.83
C PHE A 9 -2.69 -5.66 -0.64
N THR A 10 -3.70 -6.31 -1.21
CA THR A 10 -3.72 -6.68 -2.64
C THR A 10 -3.65 -5.45 -3.53
N GLY A 11 -4.39 -4.38 -3.20
CA GLY A 11 -4.32 -3.11 -3.92
C GLY A 11 -2.92 -2.50 -3.89
N SER A 12 -2.28 -2.43 -2.71
CA SER A 12 -0.91 -1.93 -2.59
C SER A 12 0.09 -2.79 -3.36
N ALA A 13 -0.07 -4.11 -3.36
CA ALA A 13 0.80 -5.00 -4.13
C ALA A 13 0.65 -4.79 -5.63
N ILE A 14 -0.58 -4.67 -6.15
CA ILE A 14 -0.84 -4.39 -7.57
C ILE A 14 -0.24 -3.05 -7.98
N LEU A 15 -0.49 -1.98 -7.21
CA LEU A 15 0.03 -0.65 -7.51
C LEU A 15 1.56 -0.62 -7.50
N THR A 16 2.18 -1.31 -6.54
CA THR A 16 3.65 -1.39 -6.47
C THR A 16 4.22 -2.17 -7.65
N THR A 17 3.61 -3.29 -8.03
CA THR A 17 4.02 -4.06 -9.22
C THR A 17 3.90 -3.23 -10.49
N ILE A 18 2.81 -2.50 -10.68
CA ILE A 18 2.64 -1.61 -11.84
C ILE A 18 3.71 -0.50 -11.81
N GLY A 19 3.90 0.16 -10.67
CA GLY A 19 4.91 1.22 -10.51
C GLY A 19 6.32 0.71 -10.79
N PHE A 20 6.68 -0.47 -10.27
CA PHE A 20 7.97 -1.09 -10.50
C PHE A 20 8.20 -1.49 -11.96
N LEU A 21 7.16 -1.95 -12.66
CA LEU A 21 7.24 -2.22 -14.10
C LEU A 21 7.33 -0.94 -14.95
N MET A 22 6.68 0.13 -14.50
CA MET A 22 6.67 1.44 -15.18
C MET A 22 7.95 2.25 -14.96
N ASP A 23 8.69 1.99 -13.88
CA ASP A 23 9.89 2.74 -13.52
C ASP A 23 10.95 2.67 -14.65
N GLY A 24 10.94 1.59 -15.46
CA GLY A 24 11.65 1.51 -16.75
C GLY A 24 13.17 1.65 -16.68
N ASP A 25 13.70 1.97 -15.51
CA ASP A 25 15.08 2.34 -15.26
C ASP A 25 15.71 1.27 -14.36
N ALA A 26 16.69 0.55 -14.92
CA ALA A 26 17.57 -0.30 -14.14
C ALA A 26 18.68 0.58 -13.55
N LYS A 27 18.29 1.57 -12.73
CA LYS A 27 19.21 2.54 -12.12
C LYS A 27 20.22 1.87 -11.19
N GLU A 28 19.83 0.75 -10.56
CA GLU A 28 20.70 -0.05 -9.71
C GLU A 28 20.89 -1.48 -10.25
N PRO A 29 22.14 -1.95 -10.46
CA PRO A 29 22.43 -3.32 -10.87
C PRO A 29 22.19 -4.34 -9.73
N ASN A 30 22.02 -3.88 -8.49
CA ASN A 30 21.87 -4.75 -7.33
C ASN A 30 20.41 -5.19 -7.14
N VAL A 31 20.13 -6.46 -7.44
CA VAL A 31 18.81 -7.09 -7.25
C VAL A 31 18.32 -6.99 -5.79
N PHE A 32 19.24 -7.00 -4.81
CA PHE A 32 18.88 -6.93 -3.40
C PHE A 32 18.28 -5.57 -3.01
N MET A 33 18.82 -4.48 -3.56
CA MET A 33 18.29 -3.13 -3.33
C MET A 33 16.91 -2.96 -3.96
N ARG A 34 16.73 -3.45 -5.19
CA ARG A 34 15.43 -3.43 -5.87
C ARG A 34 14.35 -4.23 -5.12
N PHE A 35 14.74 -5.33 -4.47
CA PHE A 35 13.82 -6.08 -3.60
C PHE A 35 13.41 -5.25 -2.38
N ILE A 36 14.38 -4.63 -1.68
CA ILE A 36 14.09 -3.78 -0.51
C ILE A 36 13.20 -2.59 -0.90
N GLU A 37 13.48 -1.94 -2.03
CA GLU A 37 12.68 -0.83 -2.56
C GLU A 37 11.25 -1.27 -2.88
N PHE A 38 11.08 -2.42 -3.55
CA PHE A 38 9.76 -2.95 -3.86
C PHE A 38 8.92 -3.16 -2.60
N PHE A 39 9.47 -3.86 -1.59
CA PHE A 39 8.75 -4.10 -0.34
C PHE A 39 8.58 -2.82 0.50
N GLY A 40 9.51 -1.88 0.39
CA GLY A 40 9.43 -0.56 1.02
C GLY A 40 8.25 0.25 0.48
N VAL A 41 8.14 0.37 -0.85
CA VAL A 41 7.03 1.08 -1.51
C VAL A 41 5.70 0.38 -1.26
N MET A 42 5.66 -0.95 -1.35
CA MET A 42 4.45 -1.72 -1.03
C MET A 42 4.01 -1.49 0.42
N GLY A 43 4.95 -1.49 1.35
CA GLY A 43 4.69 -1.20 2.77
C GLY A 43 4.11 0.19 2.97
N ILE A 44 4.71 1.22 2.37
CA ILE A 44 4.22 2.61 2.45
C ILE A 44 2.79 2.72 1.92
N LEU A 45 2.51 2.17 0.74
CA LEU A 45 1.16 2.19 0.16
C LEU A 45 0.16 1.43 1.02
N PHE A 46 0.55 0.29 1.58
CA PHE A 46 -0.31 -0.48 2.48
C PHE A 46 -0.63 0.29 3.76
N PHE A 47 0.38 0.88 4.42
CA PHE A 47 0.18 1.67 5.64
C PHE A 47 -0.63 2.93 5.38
N PHE A 48 -0.41 3.59 4.23
CA PHE A 48 -1.24 4.71 3.81
C PHE A 48 -2.71 4.29 3.65
N GLY A 49 -2.97 3.18 2.95
CA GLY A 49 -4.31 2.62 2.80
C GLY A 49 -4.96 2.25 4.14
N LEU A 50 -4.19 1.68 5.08
CA LEU A 50 -4.68 1.41 6.44
C LEU A 50 -5.02 2.70 7.19
N SER A 51 -4.15 3.71 7.13
CA SER A 51 -4.37 5.01 7.79
C SER A 51 -5.69 5.65 7.32
N VAL A 52 -5.91 5.70 6.01
CA VAL A 52 -7.16 6.20 5.42
C VAL A 52 -8.37 5.37 5.88
N TYR A 53 -8.27 4.05 5.83
CA TYR A 53 -9.36 3.14 6.23
C TYR A 53 -9.76 3.31 7.70
N PHE A 54 -8.79 3.35 8.62
CA PHE A 54 -9.06 3.53 10.05
C PHE A 54 -9.56 4.93 10.36
N SER A 55 -9.00 5.96 9.74
CA SER A 55 -9.45 7.35 9.91
C SER A 55 -10.90 7.51 9.45
N GLY A 56 -11.23 7.02 8.25
CA GLY A 56 -12.60 7.07 7.72
C GLY A 56 -13.59 6.30 8.59
N LYS A 57 -13.20 5.12 9.11
CA LYS A 57 -14.04 4.35 10.04
C LYS A 57 -14.29 5.10 11.35
N SER A 58 -13.28 5.79 11.89
CA SER A 58 -13.42 6.60 13.11
C SER A 58 -14.35 7.78 12.88
N VAL A 59 -14.20 8.51 11.77
CA VAL A 59 -15.08 9.64 11.41
C VAL A 59 -16.52 9.17 11.20
N TYR A 60 -16.73 8.09 10.45
CA TYR A 60 -18.07 7.52 10.24
C TYR A 60 -18.76 7.19 11.55
N LYS A 61 -18.03 6.57 12.49
CA LYS A 61 -18.56 6.25 13.83
C LYS A 61 -18.97 7.53 14.58
N LEU A 62 -18.22 8.61 14.45
CA LEU A 62 -18.53 9.88 15.12
C LEU A 62 -19.74 10.61 14.52
N VAL A 63 -19.94 10.51 13.20
CA VAL A 63 -21.00 11.23 12.48
C VAL A 63 -22.33 10.47 12.50
N VAL A 64 -22.31 9.15 12.36
CA VAL A 64 -23.53 8.34 12.16
C VAL A 64 -24.02 7.66 13.45
N SER A 65 -23.17 7.53 14.48
CA SER A 65 -23.54 6.91 15.76
C SER A 65 -23.97 7.92 16.84
N LYS A 66 -24.38 9.13 16.45
CA LYS A 66 -25.16 10.05 17.27
C LYS A 66 -26.63 9.89 16.94
#